data_AF-A0A5C1AAK0-F1
#
_entry.id   AF-A0A5C1AAK0-F1
#
_cell.length_a   1.000
_cell.length_b   1.000
_cell.length_c   1.000
_cell.angle_alpha   90.00
_cell.angle_beta   90.00
_cell.angle_gamma   90.00
#
_symmetry.space_group_name_H-M   'P 1'
#
loop_
_entity.id
_entity.type
_entity.pdbx_description
1 polymer ?
#
loop_
_entity_poly.entity_id
_entity_poly.type
_entity_poly.pdbx_seq_one_letter_code
_entity_poly.pdbx_strand_id
1 'polypeptide(L)'
;MDDSPDSPPLSATGIAGLDNILGGGLTPNRLYLIEGNPGSGKTTLALQYLLEGVRRNESCLYVTLSETKAELAAVAKSHGWSLTGIEIVEIIASEAELEPDNQHTMFQPADLELGQTTKAVLSEVERVKPRRVVLDSLSELRLLAQSSLRYRRQVLALKQFFTGRSCTVMLLDDNTASAGDLQLHSIAHGVISLDHLSPQYGAERRRLRVVKLRGQKFRGGHHDFNIVTGGLDVFPRLVAAEHAEDREQKLLTGDVPEFDRLLGGGFDFGTSALLVGPAGCGKSSVAINYARAAAARGDRAALFAFDERSEVLLRRAAGLGMDLLPQIRDKTLTLQQVDPAEMSPGEFAATVRRAVDGSDGHAPAKVVVIDSLNGYLHAMPEDEFLTVQMHELLTYLGHKGVVTFLVMAQHGMIGAMQTPVDTTYLADTVVLFRYFEAAGEVRQAVSVVKKRSGRHERTIRELKLDGGIRVGAPLKEFRGVLTGTPTYDGESGTLMGPGNV
;
A
#
# COMPACT_ATOMS: atom_id res chain seq x y z
N MET A 1 -9.12 15.54 -19.64
CA MET A 1 -9.43 16.93 -19.24
C MET A 1 -10.61 17.36 -20.08
N ASP A 2 -11.79 17.31 -19.48
CA ASP A 2 -13.02 17.88 -20.01
C ASP A 2 -13.48 18.89 -18.96
N ASP A 3 -12.74 19.99 -18.87
CA ASP A 3 -13.09 21.12 -18.00
C ASP A 3 -14.17 21.94 -18.72
N SER A 4 -15.40 21.45 -18.62
CA SER A 4 -16.56 22.29 -18.90
C SER A 4 -16.74 23.25 -17.71
N PRO A 5 -16.74 24.58 -17.92
CA PRO A 5 -16.78 25.59 -16.85
C PRO A 5 -18.09 25.62 -16.03
N ASP A 6 -19.05 24.75 -16.30
CA ASP A 6 -20.36 24.66 -15.64
C ASP A 6 -20.50 23.47 -14.67
N SER A 7 -19.46 22.65 -14.50
CA SER A 7 -19.52 21.52 -13.56
C SER A 7 -19.19 22.00 -12.14
N PRO A 8 -20.08 21.82 -11.14
CA PRO A 8 -19.79 22.21 -9.77
C PRO A 8 -18.57 21.46 -9.24
N PRO A 9 -17.75 22.10 -8.37
CA PRO A 9 -16.54 21.48 -7.85
C PRO A 9 -16.87 20.18 -7.12
N LEU A 10 -16.01 19.17 -7.30
CA LEU A 10 -16.16 17.86 -6.67
C LEU A 10 -16.23 17.99 -5.13
N SER A 11 -17.09 17.17 -4.53
CA SER A 11 -17.23 17.02 -3.08
C SER A 11 -16.12 16.13 -2.55
N ALA A 12 -15.03 16.74 -2.10
CA ALA A 12 -13.89 16.03 -1.51
C ALA A 12 -14.31 15.22 -0.27
N THR A 13 -13.74 14.03 -0.13
CA THR A 13 -14.03 13.10 0.97
C THR A 13 -13.27 13.44 2.25
N GLY A 14 -12.21 14.23 2.17
CA GLY A 14 -11.30 14.47 3.29
C GLY A 14 -10.29 13.35 3.49
N ILE A 15 -10.33 12.32 2.63
CA ILE A 15 -9.43 11.18 2.63
C ILE A 15 -8.61 11.26 1.35
N ALA A 16 -7.37 11.75 1.44
CA ALA A 16 -6.54 12.07 0.27
C ALA A 16 -6.37 10.90 -0.71
N GLY A 17 -6.17 9.68 -0.19
CA GLY A 17 -6.08 8.48 -1.03
C GLY A 17 -7.40 8.14 -1.73
N LEU A 18 -8.54 8.30 -1.06
CA LEU A 18 -9.85 8.08 -1.67
C LEU A 18 -10.17 9.15 -2.73
N ASP A 19 -9.85 10.42 -2.44
CA ASP A 19 -10.01 11.49 -3.42
C ASP A 19 -9.13 11.26 -4.66
N ASN A 20 -7.91 10.73 -4.50
CA ASN A 20 -7.08 10.31 -5.63
C ASN A 20 -7.75 9.22 -6.47
N ILE A 21 -8.32 8.20 -5.83
CA ILE A 21 -9.03 7.10 -6.51
C ILE A 21 -10.26 7.62 -7.26
N LEU A 22 -10.99 8.57 -6.67
CA LEU A 22 -12.19 9.18 -7.24
C LEU A 22 -11.90 10.26 -8.29
N GLY A 23 -10.64 10.64 -8.51
CA GLY A 23 -10.27 11.71 -9.44
C GLY A 23 -10.60 13.11 -8.93
N GLY A 24 -10.50 13.33 -7.61
CA GLY A 24 -10.66 14.62 -6.93
C GLY A 24 -11.82 14.69 -5.93
N GLY A 25 -12.64 13.64 -5.84
CA GLY A 25 -13.78 13.55 -4.94
C GLY A 25 -15.07 13.13 -5.64
N LEU A 26 -16.20 13.24 -4.93
CA LEU A 26 -17.51 12.81 -5.39
C LEU A 26 -18.21 13.91 -6.23
N THR A 27 -18.86 13.56 -7.35
CA THR A 27 -19.81 14.43 -8.03
C THR A 27 -20.87 14.99 -7.05
N PRO A 28 -20.99 16.31 -6.87
CA PRO A 28 -21.91 16.87 -5.89
C PRO A 28 -23.38 16.69 -6.29
N ASN A 29 -24.29 16.81 -5.32
CA ASN A 29 -25.75 16.72 -5.51
C ASN A 29 -26.20 15.35 -6.04
N ARG A 30 -25.52 14.30 -5.56
CA ARG A 30 -25.74 12.90 -5.93
C ARG A 30 -25.82 12.03 -4.68
N LEU A 31 -26.34 10.82 -4.88
CA LEU A 31 -26.52 9.80 -3.85
C LEU A 31 -25.50 8.69 -4.05
N TYR A 32 -24.74 8.41 -3.00
CA TYR A 32 -23.66 7.44 -2.94
C TYR A 32 -23.98 6.35 -1.92
N LEU A 33 -23.59 5.12 -2.25
CA LEU A 33 -23.68 3.97 -1.35
C LEU A 33 -22.28 3.60 -0.88
N ILE A 34 -22.10 3.48 0.43
CA ILE A 34 -20.92 2.90 1.05
C ILE A 34 -21.35 1.58 1.68
N GLU A 35 -20.90 0.48 1.09
CA GLU A 35 -21.28 -0.87 1.55
C GLU A 35 -20.08 -1.60 2.13
N GLY A 36 -20.31 -2.50 3.08
CA GLY A 36 -19.24 -3.33 3.64
C GLY A 36 -19.68 -4.07 4.88
N ASN A 37 -18.92 -5.10 5.28
CA ASN A 37 -19.21 -5.85 6.50
C ASN A 37 -19.09 -4.96 7.76
N PRO A 38 -19.69 -5.36 8.90
CA PRO A 38 -19.40 -4.72 10.18
C PRO A 38 -17.89 -4.64 10.46
N GLY A 39 -17.42 -3.51 10.98
CA GLY A 39 -16.00 -3.26 11.25
C GLY A 39 -15.13 -2.93 10.02
N SER A 40 -15.72 -2.74 8.83
CA SER A 40 -14.98 -2.36 7.62
C SER A 40 -14.57 -0.88 7.57
N GLY A 41 -15.10 -0.01 8.44
CA GLY A 41 -14.74 1.43 8.48
C GLY A 41 -15.74 2.39 7.84
N LYS A 42 -17.00 1.96 7.60
CA LYS A 42 -18.06 2.80 7.02
C LYS A 42 -18.31 4.08 7.82
N THR A 43 -18.56 3.96 9.12
CA THR A 43 -18.81 5.09 10.04
C THR A 43 -17.63 6.06 10.05
N THR A 44 -16.39 5.55 10.10
CA THR A 44 -15.17 6.37 10.06
C THR A 44 -15.05 7.16 8.75
N LEU A 45 -15.29 6.53 7.60
CA LEU A 45 -15.31 7.20 6.29
C LEU A 45 -16.39 8.30 6.26
N ALA A 46 -17.59 7.99 6.75
CA ALA A 46 -18.73 8.90 6.73
C ALA A 46 -18.50 10.14 7.61
N LEU A 47 -17.92 9.95 8.80
CA LEU A 47 -17.54 11.05 9.68
C LEU A 47 -16.46 11.92 9.04
N GLN A 48 -15.41 11.35 8.43
CA GLN A 48 -14.39 12.13 7.72
C GLN A 48 -15.00 12.96 6.57
N TYR A 49 -15.96 12.37 5.84
CA TYR A 49 -16.68 13.08 4.79
C TYR A 49 -17.44 14.31 5.31
N LEU A 50 -18.12 14.21 6.45
CA LEU A 50 -18.80 15.36 7.05
C LEU A 50 -17.82 16.37 7.66
N LEU A 51 -16.75 15.90 8.31
CA LEU A 51 -15.71 16.77 8.86
C LEU A 51 -15.02 17.62 7.78
N GLU A 52 -14.78 17.04 6.60
CA GLU A 52 -14.30 17.79 5.43
C GLU A 52 -15.31 18.83 4.95
N GLY A 53 -16.61 18.54 5.06
CA GLY A 53 -17.67 19.50 4.81
C GLY A 53 -17.63 20.67 5.78
N VAL A 54 -17.51 20.40 7.08
CA VAL A 54 -17.35 21.42 8.11
C VAL A 54 -16.11 22.28 7.85
N ARG A 55 -14.97 21.66 7.50
CA ARG A 55 -13.74 22.38 7.13
C ARG A 55 -13.93 23.31 5.92
N ARG A 56 -14.87 22.99 5.04
CA ARG A 56 -15.26 23.79 3.87
C ARG A 56 -16.43 24.74 4.14
N ASN A 57 -16.84 24.91 5.39
CA ASN A 57 -18.00 25.71 5.82
C ASN A 57 -19.33 25.24 5.17
N GLU A 58 -19.48 23.93 5.01
CA GLU A 58 -20.70 23.32 4.48
C GLU A 58 -21.59 22.79 5.62
N SER A 59 -22.91 22.99 5.51
CA SER A 59 -23.87 22.44 6.48
C SER A 59 -23.90 20.90 6.36
N CYS A 60 -23.68 20.21 7.47
CA CYS A 60 -23.51 18.77 7.54
C CYS A 60 -24.53 18.15 8.50
N LEU A 61 -25.17 17.07 8.05
CA LEU A 61 -26.15 16.31 8.82
C LEU A 61 -25.77 14.82 8.84
N TYR A 62 -25.69 14.26 10.04
CA TYR A 62 -25.60 12.82 10.27
C TYR A 62 -26.94 12.34 10.83
N VAL A 63 -27.61 11.45 10.11
CA VAL A 63 -28.82 10.79 10.60
C VAL A 63 -28.48 9.35 10.91
N THR A 64 -28.61 8.96 12.18
CA THR A 64 -28.37 7.60 12.63
C THR A 64 -29.66 6.89 13.03
N LEU A 65 -29.79 5.62 12.63
CA LEU A 65 -30.92 4.73 12.94
C LEU A 65 -30.54 3.61 13.91
N SER A 66 -29.24 3.37 14.11
CA SER A 66 -28.73 2.22 14.85
C SER A 66 -27.71 2.58 15.94
N GLU A 67 -26.96 3.67 15.79
CA GLU A 67 -25.95 4.11 16.75
C GLU A 67 -26.46 5.34 17.52
N THR A 68 -26.04 5.50 18.77
CA THR A 68 -26.35 6.70 19.56
C THR A 68 -25.35 7.83 19.29
N LYS A 69 -25.70 9.08 19.55
CA LYS A 69 -24.76 10.22 19.45
C LYS A 69 -23.60 10.06 20.43
N ALA A 70 -23.81 9.40 21.56
CA ALA A 70 -22.76 9.10 22.52
C ALA A 70 -21.71 8.14 21.94
N GLU A 71 -22.14 7.10 21.23
CA GLU A 71 -21.25 6.16 20.53
C GLU A 71 -20.48 6.86 19.41
N LEU A 72 -21.17 7.65 18.57
CA LEU A 72 -20.52 8.45 17.53
C LEU A 72 -19.49 9.44 18.09
N ALA A 73 -19.79 10.07 19.24
CA ALA A 73 -18.86 10.95 19.93
C ALA A 73 -17.65 10.19 20.48
N ALA A 74 -17.83 8.94 20.94
CA ALA A 74 -16.73 8.09 21.38
C ALA A 74 -15.80 7.70 20.21
N VAL A 75 -16.38 7.37 19.05
CA VAL A 75 -15.62 7.12 17.80
C VAL A 75 -14.84 8.37 17.39
N ALA A 76 -15.48 9.54 17.39
CA ALA A 76 -14.79 10.79 17.05
C ALA A 76 -13.62 11.07 18.00
N LYS A 77 -13.83 10.85 19.31
CA LYS A 77 -12.80 11.04 20.33
C LYS A 77 -11.61 10.10 20.15
N SER A 78 -11.82 8.84 19.75
CA SER A 78 -10.72 7.89 19.52
C SER A 78 -9.81 8.30 18.36
N HIS A 79 -10.34 9.06 17.39
CA HIS A 79 -9.59 9.66 16.29
C HIS A 79 -9.10 11.09 16.57
N GLY A 80 -9.39 11.66 17.74
CA GLY A 80 -9.04 13.04 18.09
C GLY A 80 -9.87 14.10 17.37
N TRP A 81 -11.06 13.75 16.87
CA TRP A 81 -11.95 14.66 16.17
C TRP A 81 -12.92 15.37 17.12
N SER A 82 -13.37 16.55 16.70
CA SER A 82 -14.53 17.22 17.25
C SER A 82 -15.68 17.12 16.26
N LEU A 83 -16.87 16.73 16.71
CA LEU A 83 -18.10 16.72 15.91
C LEU A 83 -18.81 18.08 15.89
N THR A 84 -18.20 19.13 16.44
CA THR A 84 -18.75 20.49 16.35
C THR A 84 -18.96 20.91 14.89
N GLY A 85 -20.15 21.42 14.58
CA GLY A 85 -20.53 21.80 13.21
C GLY A 85 -21.23 20.71 12.41
N ILE A 86 -21.35 19.50 12.96
CA ILE A 86 -22.17 18.41 12.41
C ILE A 86 -23.45 18.33 13.24
N GLU A 87 -24.60 18.50 12.59
CA GLU A 87 -25.89 18.20 13.21
C GLU A 87 -26.06 16.67 13.23
N ILE A 88 -26.27 16.10 14.41
CA ILE A 88 -26.45 14.65 14.58
C ILE A 88 -27.86 14.41 15.10
N VAL A 89 -28.64 13.62 14.36
CA VAL A 89 -29.98 13.22 14.72
C VAL A 89 -30.06 11.71 14.88
N GLU A 90 -30.54 11.28 16.03
CA GLU A 90 -30.87 9.90 16.34
C GLU A 90 -32.36 9.67 16.03
N ILE A 91 -32.65 8.69 15.19
CA ILE A 91 -34.01 8.25 14.89
C ILE A 91 -34.06 6.76 15.21
N ILE A 92 -34.23 6.45 16.49
CA ILE A 92 -34.24 5.08 17.00
C ILE A 92 -35.65 4.52 16.82
N ALA A 93 -35.80 3.46 16.02
CA ALA A 93 -37.10 2.85 15.76
C ALA A 93 -37.73 2.23 17.03
N SER A 94 -36.93 1.82 18.02
CA SER A 94 -37.36 1.12 19.23
C SER A 94 -37.78 2.01 20.41
N GLU A 95 -37.46 3.31 20.43
CA GLU A 95 -37.95 4.20 21.50
C GLU A 95 -39.47 4.39 21.44
N ALA A 96 -40.05 4.31 20.24
CA ALA A 96 -41.50 4.31 20.07
C ALA A 96 -42.16 3.08 20.73
N GLU A 97 -41.48 1.95 20.89
CA GLU A 97 -42.03 0.75 21.55
C GLU A 97 -41.94 0.81 23.08
N LEU A 98 -41.03 1.63 23.63
CA LEU A 98 -40.79 1.76 25.07
C LEU A 98 -41.66 2.84 25.74
N GLU A 99 -42.31 3.72 24.96
CA GLU A 99 -43.28 4.67 25.50
C GLU A 99 -44.51 3.93 26.05
N PRO A 100 -44.93 4.19 27.31
CA PRO A 100 -46.03 3.47 27.96
C PRO A 100 -47.38 3.62 27.21
N ASP A 101 -47.57 4.68 26.42
CA ASP A 101 -48.76 4.88 25.59
C ASP A 101 -48.80 3.98 24.34
N ASN A 102 -47.65 3.49 23.86
CA ASN A 102 -47.54 2.61 22.69
C ASN A 102 -47.58 1.11 23.04
N GLN A 103 -47.51 0.75 24.32
CA GLN A 103 -47.66 -0.64 24.79
C GLN A 103 -49.09 -1.19 24.61
N HIS A 104 -50.06 -0.33 24.25
CA HIS A 104 -51.46 -0.70 24.08
C HIS A 104 -51.90 -0.97 22.62
N THR A 105 -51.03 -0.75 21.63
CA THR A 105 -51.32 -1.15 20.24
C THR A 105 -50.59 -2.44 19.89
N MET A 106 -51.27 -3.57 20.11
CA MET A 106 -50.83 -4.86 19.58
C MET A 106 -50.69 -4.77 18.06
N PHE A 107 -49.43 -4.81 17.58
CA PHE A 107 -48.99 -4.79 16.19
C PHE A 107 -49.22 -3.46 15.45
N GLN A 108 -48.23 -2.55 15.49
CA GLN A 108 -48.12 -1.55 14.42
C GLN A 108 -47.70 -2.27 13.12
N PRO A 109 -48.37 -1.99 11.98
CA PRO A 109 -47.92 -2.55 10.70
C PRO A 109 -46.56 -1.97 10.35
N ALA A 110 -45.61 -2.82 9.93
CA ALA A 110 -44.27 -2.41 9.47
C ALA A 110 -44.28 -1.28 8.41
N ASP A 111 -45.37 -1.15 7.65
CA ASP A 111 -45.57 -0.06 6.68
C ASP A 111 -45.71 1.33 7.35
N LEU A 112 -46.29 1.39 8.55
CA LEU A 112 -46.45 2.62 9.33
C LEU A 112 -45.10 3.06 9.92
N GLU A 113 -44.37 2.13 10.53
CA GLU A 113 -43.06 2.36 11.18
C GLU A 113 -41.99 2.82 10.18
N LEU A 114 -41.88 2.13 9.04
CA LEU A 114 -40.97 2.50 7.95
C LEU A 114 -41.32 3.88 7.36
N GLY A 115 -42.62 4.16 7.21
CA GLY A 115 -43.12 5.44 6.73
C GLY A 115 -42.82 6.59 7.69
N GLN A 116 -43.02 6.38 9.00
CA GLN A 116 -42.69 7.36 10.04
C GLN A 116 -41.19 7.62 10.12
N THR A 117 -40.36 6.58 10.13
CA THR A 117 -38.89 6.69 10.14
C THR A 117 -38.40 7.49 8.93
N THR A 118 -38.86 7.14 7.73
CA THR A 118 -38.51 7.87 6.51
C THR A 118 -38.95 9.34 6.61
N LYS A 119 -40.18 9.61 7.07
CA LYS A 119 -40.70 10.97 7.21
C LYS A 119 -39.90 11.79 8.23
N ALA A 120 -39.47 11.19 9.34
CA ALA A 120 -38.61 11.83 10.34
C ALA A 120 -37.27 12.24 9.71
N VAL A 121 -36.60 11.32 9.02
CA VAL A 121 -35.37 11.62 8.26
C VAL A 121 -35.57 12.80 7.30
N LEU A 122 -36.63 12.77 6.50
CA LEU A 122 -36.91 13.82 5.52
C LEU A 122 -37.18 15.18 6.17
N SER A 123 -37.90 15.19 7.30
CA SER A 123 -38.23 16.42 8.04
C SER A 123 -36.96 17.11 8.58
N GLU A 124 -36.01 16.32 9.08
CA GLU A 124 -34.72 16.82 9.56
C GLU A 124 -33.85 17.38 8.43
N VAL A 125 -33.86 16.73 7.26
CA VAL A 125 -33.18 17.27 6.08
C VAL A 125 -33.81 18.60 5.64
N GLU A 126 -35.13 18.76 5.71
CA GLU A 126 -35.80 20.02 5.38
C GLU A 126 -35.55 21.13 6.41
N ARG A 127 -35.43 20.77 7.69
CA ARG A 127 -35.07 21.69 8.78
C ARG A 127 -33.64 22.20 8.62
N VAL A 128 -32.69 21.30 8.42
CA VAL A 128 -31.25 21.60 8.41
C VAL A 128 -30.77 22.14 7.06
N LYS A 129 -31.42 21.75 5.96
CA LYS A 129 -31.02 22.04 4.56
C LYS A 129 -29.51 21.81 4.33
N PRO A 130 -29.00 20.61 4.65
CA PRO A 130 -27.58 20.31 4.60
C PRO A 130 -27.07 20.25 3.16
N ARG A 131 -25.77 20.53 3.00
CA ARG A 131 -25.03 20.31 1.76
C ARG A 131 -24.42 18.90 1.71
N ARG A 132 -24.13 18.30 2.88
CA ARG A 132 -23.72 16.90 3.02
C ARG A 132 -24.61 16.17 4.01
N VAL A 133 -25.09 14.99 3.62
CA VAL A 133 -25.87 14.10 4.49
C VAL A 133 -25.22 12.73 4.53
N VAL A 134 -25.08 12.20 5.74
CA VAL A 134 -24.87 10.77 5.98
C VAL A 134 -26.15 10.18 6.56
N LEU A 135 -26.56 9.03 6.05
CA LEU A 135 -27.63 8.22 6.61
C LEU A 135 -27.09 6.84 6.97
N ASP A 136 -27.12 6.52 8.27
CA ASP A 136 -26.45 5.37 8.86
C ASP A 136 -27.36 4.59 9.83
N SER A 137 -27.73 3.34 9.59
CA SER A 137 -27.46 2.52 8.43
C SER A 137 -28.76 2.21 7.69
N LEU A 138 -28.65 1.94 6.39
CA LEU A 138 -29.74 1.40 5.59
C LEU A 138 -30.16 -0.02 6.04
N SER A 139 -29.30 -0.72 6.79
CA SER A 139 -29.60 -2.02 7.40
C SER A 139 -30.87 -1.96 8.25
N GLU A 140 -31.08 -0.87 8.99
CA GLU A 140 -32.28 -0.69 9.83
C GLU A 140 -33.54 -0.46 8.97
N LEU A 141 -33.45 0.37 7.92
CA LEU A 141 -34.57 0.54 6.97
C LEU A 141 -34.92 -0.76 6.26
N ARG A 142 -33.92 -1.62 6.00
CA ARG A 142 -34.11 -2.94 5.39
C ARG A 142 -34.83 -3.88 6.37
N LEU A 143 -34.46 -3.85 7.64
CA LEU A 143 -35.12 -4.63 8.69
C LEU A 143 -36.60 -4.26 8.80
N LEU A 144 -36.90 -2.97 8.93
CA LEU A 144 -38.27 -2.44 8.99
C LEU A 144 -39.08 -2.75 7.72
N ALA A 145 -38.44 -2.75 6.54
CA ALA A 145 -39.13 -3.01 5.29
C ALA A 145 -39.63 -4.46 5.12
N GLN A 146 -39.02 -5.44 5.81
CA GLN A 146 -39.33 -6.87 5.78
C GLN A 146 -39.35 -7.54 4.38
N SER A 147 -39.15 -6.78 3.30
CA SER A 147 -39.13 -7.24 1.91
C SER A 147 -38.25 -6.36 1.03
N SER A 148 -37.57 -6.97 0.07
CA SER A 148 -36.64 -6.29 -0.85
C SER A 148 -37.32 -5.23 -1.73
N LEU A 149 -38.56 -5.48 -2.18
CA LEU A 149 -39.31 -4.52 -2.99
C LEU A 149 -39.73 -3.28 -2.19
N ARG A 150 -40.15 -3.43 -0.93
CA ARG A 150 -40.49 -2.28 -0.07
C ARG A 150 -39.25 -1.45 0.22
N TYR A 151 -38.16 -2.10 0.60
CA TYR A 151 -36.87 -1.47 0.81
C TYR A 151 -36.41 -0.68 -0.43
N ARG A 152 -36.45 -1.32 -1.61
CA ARG A 152 -36.13 -0.66 -2.89
C ARG A 152 -36.97 0.58 -3.15
N ARG A 153 -38.30 0.52 -2.90
CA ARG A 153 -39.20 1.67 -3.06
C ARG A 153 -38.81 2.82 -2.14
N GLN A 154 -38.41 2.53 -0.89
CA GLN A 154 -37.98 3.58 0.02
C GLN A 154 -36.66 4.24 -0.41
N VAL A 155 -35.67 3.46 -0.83
CA VAL A 155 -34.41 4.02 -1.35
C VAL A 155 -34.65 4.84 -2.62
N LEU A 156 -35.60 4.44 -3.47
CA LEU A 156 -36.04 5.25 -4.61
C LEU A 156 -36.73 6.56 -4.18
N ALA A 157 -37.61 6.51 -3.17
CA ALA A 157 -38.26 7.69 -2.63
C ALA A 157 -37.23 8.67 -2.04
N LEU A 158 -36.26 8.18 -1.27
CA LEU A 158 -35.12 8.97 -0.77
C LEU A 158 -34.36 9.62 -1.93
N LYS A 159 -34.01 8.85 -2.96
CA LYS A 159 -33.33 9.40 -4.15
C LYS A 159 -34.15 10.50 -4.84
N GLN A 160 -35.45 10.29 -5.03
CA GLN A 160 -36.33 11.27 -5.64
C GLN A 160 -36.43 12.53 -4.78
N PHE A 161 -36.51 12.37 -3.46
CA PHE A 161 -36.47 13.48 -2.53
C PHE A 161 -35.17 14.29 -2.67
N PHE A 162 -33.99 13.67 -2.72
CA PHE A 162 -32.74 14.44 -2.89
C PHE A 162 -32.51 15.00 -4.29
N THR A 163 -33.30 14.59 -5.29
CA THR A 163 -33.17 15.10 -6.66
C THR A 163 -33.56 16.57 -6.72
N GLY A 164 -32.72 17.41 -7.34
CA GLY A 164 -32.92 18.86 -7.45
C GLY A 164 -32.57 19.65 -6.19
N ARG A 165 -32.22 18.97 -5.09
CA ARG A 165 -31.66 19.62 -3.88
C ARG A 165 -30.14 19.74 -4.03
N SER A 166 -29.56 20.81 -3.49
CA SER A 166 -28.11 21.03 -3.49
C SER A 166 -27.42 20.26 -2.35
N CYS A 167 -27.61 18.95 -2.32
CA CYS A 167 -27.17 18.07 -1.23
C CYS A 167 -26.57 16.78 -1.77
N THR A 168 -25.36 16.45 -1.30
CA THR A 168 -24.68 15.18 -1.59
C THR A 168 -24.91 14.21 -0.45
N VAL A 169 -25.44 13.02 -0.78
CA VAL A 169 -25.91 12.05 0.20
C VAL A 169 -25.04 10.81 0.18
N MET A 170 -24.63 10.35 1.35
CA MET A 170 -23.91 9.11 1.59
C MET A 170 -24.79 8.17 2.42
N LEU A 171 -25.13 7.02 1.86
CA LEU A 171 -25.88 5.98 2.54
C LEU A 171 -24.93 4.88 2.97
N LEU A 172 -24.96 4.50 4.24
CA LEU A 172 -24.16 3.39 4.77
C LEU A 172 -25.00 2.12 4.81
N ASP A 173 -24.44 1.00 4.38
CA ASP A 173 -25.16 -0.26 4.30
C ASP A 173 -24.24 -1.44 4.62
N ASP A 174 -24.80 -2.48 5.24
CA ASP A 174 -24.07 -3.70 5.51
C ASP A 174 -24.20 -4.70 4.37
N ASN A 175 -23.10 -5.38 4.05
CA ASN A 175 -23.05 -6.37 2.98
C ASN A 175 -23.63 -7.75 3.41
N THR A 176 -24.45 -7.78 4.47
CA THR A 176 -25.10 -9.00 4.98
C THR A 176 -26.08 -9.52 3.93
N ALA A 177 -25.59 -10.47 3.13
CA ALA A 177 -26.10 -10.82 1.83
C ALA A 177 -27.58 -11.22 1.79
N SER A 178 -28.28 -10.71 0.77
CA SER A 178 -29.26 -11.51 0.02
C SER A 178 -29.24 -11.08 -1.46
N ALA A 179 -29.78 -11.91 -2.36
CA ALA A 179 -29.84 -11.65 -3.81
C ALA A 179 -30.53 -10.32 -4.23
N GLY A 180 -31.06 -9.54 -3.28
CA GLY A 180 -31.61 -8.21 -3.46
C GLY A 180 -30.58 -7.07 -3.57
N ASP A 181 -29.31 -7.25 -3.18
CA ASP A 181 -28.34 -6.14 -3.05
C ASP A 181 -27.93 -5.49 -4.38
N LEU A 182 -27.96 -6.25 -5.49
CA LEU A 182 -27.76 -5.74 -6.85
C LEU A 182 -28.74 -4.61 -7.22
N GLN A 183 -29.87 -4.53 -6.52
CA GLN A 183 -30.89 -3.53 -6.76
C GLN A 183 -30.45 -2.14 -6.28
N LEU A 184 -29.71 -2.02 -5.17
CA LEU A 184 -29.22 -0.72 -4.66
C LEU A 184 -28.20 -0.10 -5.60
N HIS A 185 -27.32 -0.92 -6.17
CA HIS A 185 -26.28 -0.48 -7.12
C HIS A 185 -26.89 0.21 -8.34
N SER A 186 -28.08 -0.22 -8.77
CA SER A 186 -28.80 0.42 -9.89
C SER A 186 -29.30 1.84 -9.55
N ILE A 187 -29.67 2.07 -8.30
CA ILE A 187 -30.26 3.32 -7.80
C ILE A 187 -29.17 4.36 -7.56
N ALA A 188 -28.07 3.98 -6.89
CA ALA A 188 -26.98 4.86 -6.51
C ALA A 188 -26.25 5.46 -7.73
N HIS A 189 -25.75 6.68 -7.57
CA HIS A 189 -24.92 7.35 -8.56
C HIS A 189 -23.50 6.76 -8.57
N GLY A 190 -22.94 6.52 -7.38
CA GLY A 190 -21.71 5.75 -7.19
C GLY A 190 -21.82 4.79 -6.01
N VAL A 191 -21.00 3.75 -6.04
CA VAL A 191 -20.94 2.70 -5.02
C VAL A 191 -19.47 2.47 -4.66
N ILE A 192 -19.15 2.59 -3.37
CA ILE A 192 -17.84 2.28 -2.80
C ILE A 192 -18.05 1.10 -1.85
N SER A 193 -17.27 0.05 -2.06
CA SER A 193 -17.34 -1.18 -1.28
C SER A 193 -16.10 -1.29 -0.41
N LEU A 194 -16.30 -1.54 0.88
CA LEU A 194 -15.27 -1.74 1.90
C LEU A 194 -15.26 -3.21 2.32
N ASP A 195 -14.17 -3.89 2.03
CA ASP A 195 -13.91 -5.27 2.42
C ASP A 195 -13.07 -5.31 3.69
N HIS A 196 -13.43 -6.25 4.56
CA HIS A 196 -12.65 -6.62 5.74
C HIS A 196 -12.27 -8.10 5.59
N LEU A 197 -10.98 -8.36 5.43
CA LEU A 197 -10.39 -9.67 5.23
C LEU A 197 -9.64 -10.09 6.49
N SER A 198 -9.95 -11.27 7.00
CA SER A 198 -9.24 -11.91 8.11
C SER A 198 -8.35 -13.02 7.53
N PRO A 199 -7.09 -12.74 7.17
CA PRO A 199 -6.18 -13.76 6.64
C PRO A 199 -5.94 -14.87 7.69
N GLN A 200 -5.45 -16.02 7.26
CA GLN A 200 -5.15 -17.15 8.17
C GLN A 200 -4.05 -16.80 9.21
N TYR A 201 -3.22 -15.80 8.91
CA TYR A 201 -2.15 -15.32 9.77
C TYR A 201 -1.87 -13.83 9.51
N GLY A 202 -1.44 -13.11 10.54
CA GLY A 202 -1.15 -11.68 10.48
C GLY A 202 -2.37 -10.79 10.82
N ALA A 203 -2.19 -9.49 10.65
CA ALA A 203 -3.21 -8.50 10.96
C ALA A 203 -4.40 -8.55 9.98
N GLU A 204 -5.56 -8.10 10.48
CA GLU A 204 -6.74 -7.85 9.65
C GLU A 204 -6.41 -6.90 8.48
N ARG A 205 -6.91 -7.22 7.29
CA ARG A 205 -6.70 -6.41 6.10
C ARG A 205 -7.99 -5.73 5.69
N ARG A 206 -7.89 -4.46 5.32
CA ARG A 206 -9.01 -3.70 4.79
C ARG A 206 -8.70 -3.22 3.39
N ARG A 207 -9.66 -3.42 2.49
CA ARG A 207 -9.56 -3.06 1.08
C ARG A 207 -10.81 -2.29 0.70
N LEU A 208 -10.66 -1.29 -0.14
CA LEU A 208 -11.79 -0.62 -0.76
C LEU A 208 -11.73 -0.75 -2.27
N ARG A 209 -12.89 -0.72 -2.91
CA ARG A 209 -13.00 -0.58 -4.36
C ARG A 209 -14.16 0.34 -4.71
N VAL A 210 -13.99 1.11 -5.77
CA VAL A 210 -15.11 1.82 -6.39
C VAL A 210 -15.78 0.83 -7.35
N VAL A 211 -16.97 0.36 -6.99
CA VAL A 211 -17.75 -0.57 -7.82
C VAL A 211 -18.32 0.15 -9.04
N LYS A 212 -18.71 1.41 -8.85
CA LYS A 212 -19.36 2.23 -9.88
C LYS A 212 -19.22 3.71 -9.55
N LEU A 213 -19.02 4.52 -10.58
CA LEU A 213 -19.12 5.97 -10.51
C LEU A 213 -19.63 6.51 -11.85
N ARG A 214 -20.83 7.11 -11.87
CA ARG A 214 -21.43 7.57 -13.13
C ARG A 214 -20.86 8.92 -13.56
N GLY A 215 -20.48 9.03 -14.83
CA GLY A 215 -20.06 10.30 -15.42
C GLY A 215 -18.67 10.80 -15.01
N GLN A 216 -17.89 9.96 -14.30
CA GLN A 216 -16.55 10.30 -13.84
C GLN A 216 -15.64 9.09 -13.98
N LYS A 217 -14.40 9.29 -14.42
CA LYS A 217 -13.37 8.25 -14.41
C LYS A 217 -12.83 8.10 -12.99
N PHE A 218 -12.57 6.86 -12.58
CA PHE A 218 -11.99 6.53 -11.28
C PHE A 218 -10.94 5.43 -11.46
N ARG A 219 -10.06 5.28 -10.47
CA ARG A 219 -9.12 4.16 -10.44
C ARG A 219 -9.83 2.90 -9.96
N GLY A 220 -9.87 1.88 -10.83
CA GLY A 220 -10.50 0.60 -10.52
C GLY A 220 -9.58 -0.38 -9.79
N GLY A 221 -10.15 -1.48 -9.34
CA GLY A 221 -9.46 -2.52 -8.57
C GLY A 221 -9.57 -2.31 -7.07
N HIS A 222 -8.88 -3.17 -6.30
CA HIS A 222 -8.79 -3.03 -4.86
C HIS A 222 -7.67 -2.07 -4.46
N HIS A 223 -7.92 -1.31 -3.41
CA HIS A 223 -7.00 -0.37 -2.79
C HIS A 223 -6.94 -0.71 -1.30
N ASP A 224 -5.76 -1.05 -0.79
CA ASP A 224 -5.60 -1.31 0.65
C ASP A 224 -5.79 0.00 1.43
N PHE A 225 -6.28 -0.10 2.66
CA PHE A 225 -6.33 1.03 3.58
C PHE A 225 -6.21 0.56 5.02
N ASN A 226 -5.75 1.46 5.89
CA ASN A 226 -5.71 1.25 7.33
C ASN A 226 -6.67 2.21 8.02
N ILE A 227 -7.14 1.83 9.21
CA ILE A 227 -7.85 2.74 10.12
C ILE A 227 -6.86 3.08 11.23
N VAL A 228 -6.41 4.33 11.24
CA VAL A 228 -5.45 4.85 12.22
C VAL A 228 -6.08 5.99 13.01
N THR A 229 -5.45 6.42 14.11
CA THR A 229 -5.85 7.67 14.77
C THR A 229 -5.78 8.81 13.74
N GLY A 230 -6.87 9.56 13.58
CA GLY A 230 -7.02 10.56 12.51
C GLY A 230 -7.80 10.09 11.27
N GLY A 231 -8.13 8.79 11.14
CA GLY A 231 -9.12 8.26 10.19
C GLY A 231 -8.60 7.15 9.28
N LEU A 232 -9.24 7.01 8.11
CA LEU A 232 -8.78 6.12 7.04
C LEU A 232 -7.52 6.69 6.38
N ASP A 233 -6.49 5.86 6.30
CA ASP A 233 -5.33 6.07 5.44
C ASP A 233 -5.40 5.11 4.25
N VAL A 234 -5.74 5.64 3.08
CA VAL A 234 -6.03 4.86 1.88
C VAL A 234 -4.82 4.85 0.97
N PHE A 235 -4.46 3.66 0.47
CA PHE A 235 -3.33 3.43 -0.41
C PHE A 235 -3.81 3.11 -1.84
N PRO A 236 -3.94 4.12 -2.72
CA PRO A 236 -4.35 3.90 -4.11
C PRO A 236 -3.40 2.91 -4.78
N ARG A 237 -3.97 1.93 -5.47
CA ARG A 237 -3.22 0.98 -6.29
C ARG A 237 -2.33 1.76 -7.25
N LEU A 238 -1.09 1.33 -7.39
CA LEU A 238 -0.13 1.93 -8.29
C LEU A 238 -0.55 1.68 -9.75
N VAL A 239 -0.28 2.63 -10.65
CA VAL A 239 -0.43 2.46 -12.10
C VAL A 239 0.83 3.03 -12.75
N ALA A 240 1.73 2.16 -13.18
CA ALA A 240 3.08 2.57 -13.56
C ALA A 240 3.15 3.50 -14.80
N ALA A 241 2.18 3.39 -15.71
CA ALA A 241 2.14 4.16 -16.96
C ALA A 241 1.97 5.68 -16.78
N GLU A 242 1.62 6.15 -15.59
CA GLU A 242 1.31 7.57 -15.32
C GLU A 242 2.55 8.44 -15.01
N HIS A 243 3.76 7.88 -15.00
CA HIS A 243 4.90 8.49 -14.29
C HIS A 243 6.23 8.59 -15.07
N ALA A 244 6.23 8.53 -16.40
CA ALA A 244 7.46 8.60 -17.19
C ALA A 244 8.15 9.97 -17.08
N GLU A 245 9.40 9.98 -16.59
CA GLU A 245 10.29 11.16 -16.60
C GLU A 245 11.55 10.84 -17.41
N ASP A 246 11.88 11.64 -18.42
CA ASP A 246 13.16 11.54 -19.14
C ASP A 246 14.29 12.12 -18.28
N ARG A 247 15.34 11.32 -18.02
CA ARG A 247 16.52 11.76 -17.23
C ARG A 247 17.85 11.30 -17.85
N GLU A 248 18.88 12.09 -17.59
CA GLU A 248 20.26 11.82 -18.01
C GLU A 248 20.81 10.50 -17.47
N GLN A 249 21.53 9.78 -18.32
CA GLN A 249 22.18 8.50 -18.06
C GLN A 249 23.47 8.69 -17.23
N LYS A 250 23.33 8.78 -15.90
CA LYS A 250 24.47 8.57 -14.99
C LYS A 250 24.42 7.14 -14.43
N LEU A 251 25.58 6.58 -14.09
CA LEU A 251 25.66 5.28 -13.42
C LEU A 251 25.75 5.51 -11.91
N LEU A 252 25.04 4.68 -11.15
CA LEU A 252 25.22 4.54 -9.73
C LEU A 252 26.44 3.65 -9.46
N THR A 253 27.44 4.20 -8.79
CA THR A 253 28.65 3.50 -8.35
C THR A 253 28.67 3.28 -6.83
N GLY A 254 29.33 2.22 -6.41
CA GLY A 254 29.55 1.88 -5.00
C GLY A 254 30.89 2.42 -4.51
N ASP A 255 31.34 1.91 -3.36
CA ASP A 255 32.71 2.17 -2.87
C ASP A 255 33.69 1.06 -3.22
N VAL A 256 33.25 0.06 -3.98
CA VAL A 256 34.04 -1.11 -4.38
C VAL A 256 34.24 -1.07 -5.89
N PRO A 257 35.31 -0.44 -6.41
CA PRO A 257 35.52 -0.25 -7.84
C PRO A 257 35.59 -1.55 -8.64
N GLU A 258 36.06 -2.63 -8.02
CA GLU A 258 36.11 -3.97 -8.61
C GLU A 258 34.71 -4.54 -8.83
N PHE A 259 33.75 -4.22 -7.94
CA PHE A 259 32.36 -4.61 -8.10
C PHE A 259 31.69 -3.79 -9.21
N ASP A 260 31.94 -2.47 -9.25
CA ASP A 260 31.47 -1.62 -10.36
C ASP A 260 32.02 -2.11 -11.70
N ARG A 261 33.29 -2.55 -11.75
CA ARG A 261 33.89 -3.14 -12.95
C ARG A 261 33.20 -4.43 -13.40
N LEU A 262 32.80 -5.29 -12.46
CA LEU A 262 32.00 -6.49 -12.74
C LEU A 262 30.69 -6.13 -13.46
N LEU A 263 30.11 -4.97 -13.11
CA LEU A 263 28.88 -4.42 -13.70
C LEU A 263 29.12 -3.53 -14.94
N GLY A 264 30.37 -3.38 -15.41
CA GLY A 264 30.69 -2.49 -16.53
C GLY A 264 30.58 -1.00 -16.21
N GLY A 265 30.80 -0.61 -14.95
CA GLY A 265 30.83 0.78 -14.46
C GLY A 265 29.77 1.14 -13.42
N GLY A 266 28.93 0.20 -12.99
CA GLY A 266 27.87 0.40 -12.00
C GLY A 266 26.47 0.09 -12.53
N PHE A 267 25.43 0.56 -11.82
CA PHE A 267 24.02 0.36 -12.16
C PHE A 267 23.43 1.57 -12.88
N ASP A 268 22.57 1.33 -13.86
CA ASP A 268 21.88 2.40 -14.57
C ASP A 268 20.70 2.94 -13.74
N PHE A 269 20.57 4.26 -13.60
CA PHE A 269 19.38 4.86 -12.97
C PHE A 269 18.10 4.45 -13.71
N GLY A 270 17.05 4.15 -12.94
CA GLY A 270 15.78 3.64 -13.48
C GLY A 270 15.77 2.13 -13.75
N THR A 271 16.77 1.38 -13.28
CA THR A 271 16.81 -0.09 -13.40
C THR A 271 16.69 -0.78 -12.06
N SER A 272 16.26 -2.05 -12.10
CA SER A 272 16.21 -2.92 -10.93
C SER A 272 17.32 -3.99 -10.96
N ALA A 273 17.90 -4.24 -9.80
CA ALA A 273 19.00 -5.17 -9.56
C ALA A 273 18.58 -6.25 -8.55
N LEU A 274 18.50 -7.50 -8.99
CA LEU A 274 18.22 -8.65 -8.14
C LEU A 274 19.53 -9.27 -7.65
N LEU A 275 19.75 -9.27 -6.33
CA LEU A 275 20.89 -9.88 -5.65
C LEU A 275 20.45 -11.24 -5.09
N VAL A 276 20.94 -12.32 -5.68
CA VAL A 276 20.49 -13.69 -5.43
C VAL A 276 21.61 -14.53 -4.82
N GLY A 277 21.29 -15.38 -3.84
CA GLY A 277 22.23 -16.37 -3.32
C GLY A 277 21.94 -16.82 -1.88
N PRO A 278 22.70 -17.80 -1.34
CA PRO A 278 22.49 -18.36 -0.01
C PRO A 278 22.54 -17.32 1.12
N ALA A 279 22.02 -17.63 2.31
CA ALA A 279 22.16 -16.73 3.47
C ALA A 279 23.65 -16.47 3.81
N GLY A 280 23.97 -15.24 4.22
CA GLY A 280 25.33 -14.86 4.63
C GLY A 280 26.33 -14.54 3.51
N CYS A 281 26.01 -14.76 2.23
CA CYS A 281 26.96 -14.58 1.12
C CYS A 281 27.27 -13.12 0.70
N GLY A 282 26.74 -12.11 1.40
CA GLY A 282 27.05 -10.70 1.17
C GLY A 282 26.05 -9.86 0.37
N LYS A 283 24.88 -10.42 0.02
CA LYS A 283 23.83 -9.72 -0.77
C LYS A 283 23.43 -8.36 -0.18
N SER A 284 22.98 -8.36 1.08
CA SER A 284 22.58 -7.15 1.79
C SER A 284 23.73 -6.17 1.93
N SER A 285 24.94 -6.67 2.23
CA SER A 285 26.13 -5.83 2.40
C SER A 285 26.45 -5.04 1.14
N VAL A 286 26.35 -5.67 -0.03
CA VAL A 286 26.52 -4.99 -1.32
C VAL A 286 25.42 -3.95 -1.55
N ALA A 287 24.14 -4.29 -1.34
CA ALA A 287 23.05 -3.32 -1.52
C ALA A 287 23.20 -2.09 -0.60
N ILE A 288 23.55 -2.33 0.66
CA ILE A 288 23.82 -1.27 1.66
C ILE A 288 25.02 -0.42 1.25
N ASN A 289 26.07 -1.02 0.66
CA ASN A 289 27.22 -0.28 0.16
C ASN A 289 26.81 0.78 -0.87
N TYR A 290 26.02 0.39 -1.88
CA TYR A 290 25.53 1.32 -2.89
C TYR A 290 24.61 2.41 -2.32
N ALA A 291 23.70 2.03 -1.41
CA ALA A 291 22.81 2.98 -0.74
C ALA A 291 23.60 4.01 0.09
N ARG A 292 24.61 3.56 0.87
CA ARG A 292 25.49 4.44 1.64
C ARG A 292 26.32 5.35 0.74
N ALA A 293 26.90 4.79 -0.33
CA ALA A 293 27.73 5.55 -1.28
C ALA A 293 26.91 6.66 -1.97
N ALA A 294 25.65 6.39 -2.33
CA ALA A 294 24.73 7.39 -2.85
C ALA A 294 24.44 8.49 -1.81
N ALA A 295 24.07 8.08 -0.59
CA ALA A 295 23.79 8.98 0.54
C ALA A 295 24.98 9.89 0.88
N ALA A 296 26.20 9.34 0.91
CA ALA A 296 27.42 10.11 1.13
C ALA A 296 27.72 11.15 0.04
N ARG A 297 27.19 10.97 -1.17
CA ARG A 297 27.29 11.94 -2.28
C ARG A 297 26.14 12.94 -2.33
N GLY A 298 25.21 12.89 -1.36
CA GLY A 298 24.07 13.78 -1.25
C GLY A 298 22.80 13.28 -1.96
N ASP A 299 22.83 12.12 -2.61
CA ASP A 299 21.62 11.49 -3.15
C ASP A 299 20.88 10.76 -2.04
N ARG A 300 19.54 10.85 -1.97
CA ARG A 300 18.81 10.13 -0.92
C ARG A 300 18.64 8.65 -1.25
N ALA A 301 18.82 7.78 -0.25
CA ALA A 301 18.54 6.35 -0.30
C ALA A 301 17.46 5.93 0.71
N ALA A 302 16.65 4.93 0.37
CA ALA A 302 15.68 4.30 1.25
C ALA A 302 15.92 2.79 1.33
N LEU A 303 16.02 2.25 2.55
CA LEU A 303 16.33 0.87 2.86
C LEU A 303 15.15 0.27 3.64
N PHE A 304 14.50 -0.73 3.07
CA PHE A 304 13.37 -1.46 3.64
C PHE A 304 13.83 -2.85 4.06
N ALA A 305 13.91 -3.09 5.37
CA ALA A 305 14.40 -4.34 5.95
C ALA A 305 13.23 -5.20 6.47
N PHE A 306 13.03 -6.38 5.89
CA PHE A 306 11.99 -7.35 6.23
C PHE A 306 12.49 -8.43 7.20
N ASP A 307 13.68 -8.99 6.95
CA ASP A 307 14.16 -10.18 7.66
C ASP A 307 14.98 -9.84 8.92
N GLU A 308 15.57 -8.64 8.96
CA GLU A 308 16.54 -8.24 9.99
C GLU A 308 16.07 -6.99 10.75
N ARG A 309 16.19 -7.02 12.07
CA ARG A 309 15.93 -5.84 12.91
C ARG A 309 16.94 -4.74 12.61
N SER A 310 16.46 -3.49 12.59
CA SER A 310 17.28 -2.30 12.26
C SER A 310 18.59 -2.23 13.06
N GLU A 311 18.57 -2.55 14.36
CA GLU A 311 19.78 -2.53 15.20
C GLU A 311 20.84 -3.54 14.77
N VAL A 312 20.42 -4.73 14.34
CA VAL A 312 21.34 -5.80 13.93
C VAL A 312 21.96 -5.44 12.58
N LEU A 313 21.13 -4.93 11.66
CA LEU A 313 21.59 -4.41 10.37
C LEU A 313 22.63 -3.30 10.56
N LEU A 314 22.36 -2.33 11.44
CA LEU A 314 23.27 -1.22 11.72
C LEU A 314 24.61 -1.70 12.30
N ARG A 315 24.58 -2.62 13.28
CA ARG A 315 25.81 -3.20 13.85
C ARG A 315 26.61 -3.98 12.81
N ARG A 316 25.93 -4.76 11.97
CA ARG A 316 26.55 -5.53 10.87
C ARG A 316 27.19 -4.61 9.85
N ALA A 317 26.49 -3.55 9.44
CA ALA A 317 27.02 -2.56 8.50
C ALA A 317 28.25 -1.85 9.09
N ALA A 318 28.19 -1.42 10.35
CA ALA A 318 29.31 -0.80 11.06
C ALA A 318 30.53 -1.75 11.16
N GLY A 319 30.31 -3.03 11.43
CA GLY A 319 31.38 -4.06 11.45
C GLY A 319 32.07 -4.28 10.10
N LEU A 320 31.44 -3.87 9.00
CA LEU A 320 32.00 -3.87 7.65
C LEU A 320 32.53 -2.49 7.23
N GLY A 321 32.75 -1.58 8.17
CA GLY A 321 33.23 -0.22 7.89
C GLY A 321 32.19 0.68 7.22
N MET A 322 30.90 0.31 7.25
CA MET A 322 29.79 1.04 6.65
C MET A 322 28.90 1.64 7.75
N ASP A 323 29.36 2.69 8.43
CA ASP A 323 28.51 3.41 9.39
C ASP A 323 27.40 4.18 8.65
N LEU A 324 26.14 3.84 8.94
CA LEU A 324 24.95 4.45 8.33
C LEU A 324 24.36 5.56 9.20
N LEU A 325 24.78 5.68 10.47
CA LEU A 325 24.20 6.63 11.41
C LEU A 325 24.32 8.09 10.97
N PRO A 326 25.44 8.55 10.35
CA PRO A 326 25.52 9.92 9.86
C PRO A 326 24.44 10.23 8.82
N GLN A 327 24.25 9.34 7.83
CA GLN A 327 23.29 9.52 6.75
C GLN A 327 21.84 9.37 7.23
N ILE A 328 21.60 8.59 8.28
CA ILE A 328 20.28 8.53 8.93
C ILE A 328 19.97 9.86 9.64
N ARG A 329 20.96 10.45 10.32
CA ARG A 329 20.78 11.71 11.05
C ARG A 329 20.55 12.90 10.12
N ASP A 330 21.28 12.97 9.01
CA ASP A 330 21.12 14.03 8.01
C ASP A 330 19.96 13.78 7.03
N LYS A 331 19.26 12.65 7.18
CA LYS A 331 18.09 12.22 6.39
C LYS A 331 18.38 11.90 4.92
N THR A 332 19.65 11.77 4.52
CA THR A 332 20.05 11.24 3.21
C THR A 332 19.87 9.73 3.11
N LEU A 333 19.75 9.02 4.23
CA LEU A 333 19.37 7.61 4.25
C LEU A 333 18.19 7.38 5.18
N THR A 334 17.16 6.69 4.71
CA THR A 334 16.04 6.22 5.53
C THR A 334 16.14 4.72 5.70
N LEU A 335 16.19 4.22 6.93
CA LEU A 335 16.09 2.81 7.25
C LEU A 335 14.73 2.55 7.88
N GLN A 336 13.92 1.71 7.24
CA GLN A 336 12.61 1.31 7.72
C GLN A 336 12.55 -0.21 7.85
N GLN A 337 12.20 -0.68 9.05
CA GLN A 337 11.85 -2.08 9.24
C GLN A 337 10.40 -2.30 8.78
N VAL A 338 10.17 -3.38 8.04
CA VAL A 338 8.85 -3.79 7.56
C VAL A 338 8.51 -5.11 8.22
N ASP A 339 7.35 -5.16 8.87
CA ASP A 339 6.79 -6.42 9.35
C ASP A 339 5.78 -6.94 8.32
N PRO A 340 6.11 -8.02 7.58
CA PRO A 340 5.22 -8.57 6.56
C PRO A 340 3.89 -9.11 7.12
N ALA A 341 3.80 -9.42 8.42
CA ALA A 341 2.55 -9.87 9.04
C ALA A 341 1.57 -8.72 9.33
N GLU A 342 2.09 -7.49 9.46
CA GLU A 342 1.30 -6.31 9.85
C GLU A 342 1.04 -5.36 8.67
N MET A 343 1.92 -5.33 7.67
CA MET A 343 1.86 -4.37 6.56
C MET A 343 1.23 -4.99 5.30
N SER A 344 0.25 -4.29 4.71
CA SER A 344 -0.35 -4.70 3.42
C SER A 344 0.55 -4.36 2.22
N PRO A 345 0.38 -4.98 1.03
CA PRO A 345 1.15 -4.65 -0.17
C PRO A 345 0.93 -3.20 -0.61
N GLY A 346 -0.32 -2.74 -0.57
CA GLY A 346 -0.67 -1.38 -0.94
C GLY A 346 0.00 -0.37 0.00
N GLU A 347 0.02 -0.65 1.30
CA GLU A 347 0.74 0.17 2.28
C GLU A 347 2.25 0.19 2.03
N PHE A 348 2.86 -0.97 1.76
CA PHE A 348 4.28 -1.05 1.43
C PHE A 348 4.59 -0.26 0.14
N ALA A 349 3.83 -0.48 -0.93
CA ALA A 349 3.99 0.25 -2.19
C ALA A 349 3.80 1.77 -2.01
N ALA A 350 2.82 2.19 -1.21
CA ALA A 350 2.61 3.60 -0.89
C ALA A 350 3.76 4.19 -0.05
N THR A 351 4.35 3.41 0.84
CA THR A 351 5.51 3.80 1.65
C THR A 351 6.75 3.98 0.78
N VAL A 352 7.03 3.03 -0.12
CA VAL A 352 8.10 3.16 -1.12
C VAL A 352 7.86 4.39 -2.01
N ARG A 353 6.62 4.61 -2.46
CA ARG A 353 6.24 5.78 -3.26
C ARG A 353 6.52 7.10 -2.52
N ARG A 354 6.10 7.23 -1.25
CA ARG A 354 6.38 8.43 -0.44
C ARG A 354 7.87 8.71 -0.29
N ALA A 355 8.68 7.65 -0.16
CA ALA A 355 10.14 7.79 -0.10
C ALA A 355 10.70 8.32 -1.44
N VAL A 356 10.21 7.84 -2.57
CA VAL A 356 10.70 8.19 -3.90
C VAL A 356 10.18 9.54 -4.39
N ASP A 357 8.93 9.89 -4.08
CA ASP A 357 8.36 11.19 -4.46
C ASP A 357 8.85 12.36 -3.59
N GLY A 358 9.53 12.08 -2.46
CA GLY A 358 10.04 13.13 -1.57
C GLY A 358 8.94 13.76 -0.70
N SER A 359 8.10 12.92 -0.11
CA SER A 359 7.05 13.37 0.83
C SER A 359 7.62 13.67 2.22
N ASP A 360 6.81 14.34 3.06
CA ASP A 360 7.11 14.56 4.49
C ASP A 360 8.40 15.35 4.77
N GLY A 361 8.73 16.30 3.88
CA GLY A 361 9.90 17.19 4.03
C GLY A 361 11.25 16.54 3.69
N HIS A 362 11.23 15.39 3.00
CA HIS A 362 12.44 14.71 2.54
C HIS A 362 12.64 14.89 1.03
N ALA A 363 13.88 14.87 0.57
CA ALA A 363 14.16 14.84 -0.86
C ALA A 363 13.69 13.50 -1.48
N PRO A 364 13.41 13.45 -2.80
CA PRO A 364 13.17 12.20 -3.55
C PRO A 364 14.31 11.19 -3.37
N ALA A 365 14.00 9.96 -2.99
CA ALA A 365 14.99 8.87 -2.98
C ALA A 365 15.37 8.46 -4.41
N LYS A 366 16.66 8.33 -4.68
CA LYS A 366 17.22 7.84 -5.96
C LYS A 366 17.70 6.40 -5.90
N VAL A 367 17.87 5.85 -4.70
CA VAL A 367 18.23 4.46 -4.46
C VAL A 367 17.23 3.85 -3.49
N VAL A 368 16.66 2.71 -3.87
CA VAL A 368 15.77 1.93 -3.01
C VAL A 368 16.38 0.55 -2.82
N VAL A 369 16.38 0.04 -1.59
CA VAL A 369 16.80 -1.31 -1.26
C VAL A 369 15.65 -2.03 -0.55
N ILE A 370 15.27 -3.20 -1.05
CA ILE A 370 14.25 -4.08 -0.47
C ILE A 370 14.95 -5.36 -0.03
N ASP A 371 15.17 -5.51 1.28
CA ASP A 371 15.91 -6.62 1.89
C ASP A 371 15.05 -7.37 2.93
N SER A 372 14.33 -8.43 2.59
CA SER A 372 14.41 -9.21 1.36
C SER A 372 13.05 -9.40 0.69
N LEU A 373 13.11 -9.66 -0.62
CA LEU A 373 11.94 -10.02 -1.42
C LEU A 373 11.30 -11.34 -0.94
N ASN A 374 12.03 -12.22 -0.25
CA ASN A 374 11.43 -13.42 0.34
C ASN A 374 10.48 -13.07 1.49
N GLY A 375 10.87 -12.14 2.38
CA GLY A 375 10.01 -11.66 3.44
C GLY A 375 8.71 -11.08 2.87
N TYR A 376 8.81 -10.33 1.77
CA TYR A 376 7.64 -9.81 1.07
C TYR A 376 6.79 -10.90 0.41
N LEU A 377 7.40 -11.86 -0.30
CA LEU A 377 6.68 -12.96 -0.97
C LEU A 377 5.99 -13.92 0.00
N HIS A 378 6.61 -14.22 1.14
CA HIS A 378 6.05 -15.12 2.16
C HIS A 378 4.98 -14.48 3.03
N ALA A 379 4.95 -13.16 3.11
CA ALA A 379 3.93 -12.39 3.83
C ALA A 379 2.50 -12.74 3.37
N MET A 380 2.35 -13.17 2.11
CA MET A 380 1.04 -13.25 1.45
C MET A 380 0.93 -14.50 0.56
N PRO A 381 0.90 -15.71 1.15
CA PRO A 381 0.87 -16.95 0.39
C PRO A 381 -0.36 -17.08 -0.51
N GLU A 382 -1.47 -16.41 -0.16
CA GLU A 382 -2.74 -16.46 -0.89
C GLU A 382 -2.84 -15.43 -2.03
N ASP A 383 -1.91 -14.47 -2.13
CA ASP A 383 -1.97 -13.40 -3.14
C ASP A 383 -1.17 -13.82 -4.39
N GLU A 384 -1.80 -14.63 -5.25
CA GLU A 384 -1.23 -15.15 -6.51
C GLU A 384 -0.65 -14.05 -7.42
N PHE A 385 -1.01 -12.79 -7.19
CA PHE A 385 -0.64 -11.63 -7.99
C PHE A 385 0.49 -10.77 -7.39
N LEU A 386 1.10 -11.18 -6.29
CA LEU A 386 2.15 -10.38 -5.63
C LEU A 386 3.34 -10.10 -6.56
N THR A 387 3.72 -11.06 -7.40
CA THR A 387 4.77 -10.89 -8.40
C THR A 387 4.39 -9.85 -9.46
N VAL A 388 3.09 -9.74 -9.80
CA VAL A 388 2.58 -8.71 -10.72
C VAL A 388 2.61 -7.33 -10.06
N GLN A 389 2.22 -7.23 -8.78
CA GLN A 389 2.31 -5.97 -8.03
C GLN A 389 3.75 -5.50 -7.89
N MET A 390 4.69 -6.43 -7.64
CA MET A 390 6.12 -6.11 -7.63
C MET A 390 6.60 -5.58 -8.98
N HIS A 391 6.16 -6.19 -10.08
CA HIS A 391 6.48 -5.68 -11.41
C HIS A 391 5.94 -4.26 -11.65
N GLU A 392 4.73 -3.97 -11.19
CA GLU A 392 4.12 -2.63 -11.25
C GLU A 392 4.92 -1.61 -10.42
N LEU A 393 5.35 -1.98 -9.20
CA LEU A 393 6.21 -1.15 -8.35
C LEU A 393 7.56 -0.86 -9.02
N LEU A 394 8.23 -1.89 -9.54
CA LEU A 394 9.53 -1.73 -10.18
C LEU A 394 9.44 -0.88 -11.46
N THR A 395 8.36 -1.02 -12.23
CA THR A 395 8.13 -0.18 -13.42
C THR A 395 7.95 1.29 -13.03
N TYR A 396 7.18 1.57 -11.98
CA TYR A 396 7.05 2.93 -11.44
C TYR A 396 8.41 3.50 -10.97
N LEU A 397 9.18 2.73 -10.20
CA LEU A 397 10.51 3.13 -9.74
C LEU A 397 11.47 3.40 -10.91
N GLY A 398 11.39 2.55 -11.95
CA GLY A 398 12.15 2.72 -13.17
C GLY A 398 11.83 4.05 -13.88
N HIS A 399 10.54 4.36 -14.03
CA HIS A 399 10.08 5.64 -14.59
C HIS A 399 10.49 6.87 -13.75
N LYS A 400 10.67 6.70 -12.43
CA LYS A 400 11.21 7.73 -11.53
C LYS A 400 12.74 7.83 -11.55
N GLY A 401 13.42 7.03 -12.37
CA GLY A 401 14.88 7.02 -12.47
C GLY A 401 15.56 6.50 -11.21
N VAL A 402 14.90 5.63 -10.44
CA VAL A 402 15.43 5.07 -9.19
C VAL A 402 16.19 3.78 -9.47
N VAL A 403 17.38 3.60 -8.88
CA VAL A 403 18.03 2.29 -8.83
C VAL A 403 17.43 1.48 -7.70
N THR A 404 16.87 0.31 -8.01
CA THR A 404 16.20 -0.53 -7.02
C THR A 404 16.96 -1.83 -6.80
N PHE A 405 17.44 -2.08 -5.58
CA PHE A 405 18.03 -3.35 -5.18
C PHE A 405 16.99 -4.26 -4.54
N LEU A 406 16.83 -5.46 -5.07
CA LEU A 406 16.01 -6.53 -4.52
C LEU A 406 16.94 -7.61 -3.98
N VAL A 407 16.93 -7.86 -2.67
CA VAL A 407 17.69 -8.97 -2.10
C VAL A 407 16.80 -10.20 -2.03
N MET A 408 17.30 -11.34 -2.51
CA MET A 408 16.59 -12.62 -2.46
C MET A 408 17.52 -13.72 -1.95
N ALA A 409 17.11 -14.40 -0.87
CA ALA A 409 17.82 -15.58 -0.40
C ALA A 409 17.37 -16.82 -1.18
N GLN A 410 18.31 -17.67 -1.59
CA GLN A 410 17.97 -18.97 -2.15
C GLN A 410 17.82 -20.00 -1.02
N HIS A 411 16.77 -20.82 -1.11
CA HIS A 411 16.58 -21.97 -0.23
C HIS A 411 17.47 -23.14 -0.70
N GLY A 412 18.25 -23.71 0.22
CA GLY A 412 19.27 -24.73 -0.05
C GLY A 412 20.68 -24.17 0.12
N MET A 413 21.46 -24.74 1.04
CA MET A 413 22.83 -24.29 1.33
C MET A 413 23.85 -24.82 0.30
N ILE A 414 23.60 -26.01 -0.26
CA ILE A 414 24.53 -26.76 -1.14
C ILE A 414 23.68 -27.61 -2.10
N GLY A 415 23.78 -27.42 -3.42
CA GLY A 415 23.07 -28.27 -4.40
C GLY A 415 22.51 -27.55 -5.64
N ALA A 416 21.80 -28.32 -6.47
CA ALA A 416 21.27 -27.88 -7.76
C ALA A 416 20.39 -26.62 -7.63
N MET A 417 20.73 -25.60 -8.42
CA MET A 417 20.02 -24.31 -8.46
C MET A 417 18.59 -24.51 -8.95
N GLN A 418 17.62 -24.52 -8.05
CA GLN A 418 16.24 -24.18 -8.38
C GLN A 418 16.03 -22.72 -7.98
N THR A 419 16.43 -21.81 -8.87
CA THR A 419 15.86 -20.46 -8.80
C THR A 419 14.42 -20.61 -9.26
N PRO A 420 13.41 -20.09 -8.54
CA PRO A 420 12.07 -20.00 -9.10
C PRO A 420 12.22 -19.20 -10.40
N VAL A 421 12.03 -19.89 -11.54
CA VAL A 421 12.28 -19.37 -12.89
C VAL A 421 11.56 -18.02 -13.10
N ASP A 422 10.46 -17.83 -12.37
CA ASP A 422 9.55 -16.70 -12.42
C ASP A 422 10.04 -15.43 -11.68
N THR A 423 11.24 -15.37 -11.09
CA THR A 423 11.69 -14.15 -10.38
C THR A 423 12.74 -13.35 -11.15
N THR A 424 13.40 -13.97 -12.12
CA THR A 424 14.46 -13.32 -12.92
C THR A 424 13.93 -12.31 -13.93
N TYR A 425 12.62 -12.32 -14.22
CA TYR A 425 12.01 -11.32 -15.09
C TYR A 425 11.81 -9.97 -14.39
N LEU A 426 11.77 -9.94 -13.05
CA LEU A 426 11.56 -8.73 -12.27
C LEU A 426 12.70 -7.73 -12.38
N ALA A 427 13.92 -8.20 -12.70
CA ALA A 427 15.12 -7.38 -12.70
C ALA A 427 15.80 -7.22 -14.06
N ASP A 428 16.35 -6.03 -14.27
CA ASP A 428 17.22 -5.69 -15.40
C ASP A 428 18.62 -6.24 -15.20
N THR A 429 19.10 -6.21 -13.96
CA THR A 429 20.40 -6.75 -13.56
C THR A 429 20.22 -7.90 -12.57
N VAL A 430 20.92 -9.01 -12.78
CA VAL A 430 20.91 -10.16 -11.85
C VAL A 430 22.34 -10.45 -11.43
N VAL A 431 22.60 -10.31 -10.13
CA VAL A 431 23.89 -10.61 -9.50
C VAL A 431 23.74 -11.84 -8.63
N LEU A 432 24.60 -12.83 -8.86
CA LEU A 432 24.54 -14.12 -8.22
C LEU A 432 25.74 -14.32 -7.30
N PHE A 433 25.43 -14.61 -6.04
CA PHE A 433 26.36 -14.87 -4.96
C PHE A 433 26.34 -16.36 -4.61
N ARG A 434 27.51 -16.96 -4.41
CA ARG A 434 27.66 -18.39 -4.15
C ARG A 434 28.69 -18.66 -3.07
N TYR A 435 28.55 -19.80 -2.40
CA TYR A 435 29.67 -20.40 -1.68
C TYR A 435 30.44 -21.35 -2.59
N PHE A 436 31.73 -21.50 -2.34
CA PHE A 436 32.56 -22.55 -2.92
C PHE A 436 33.60 -22.99 -1.90
N GLU A 437 34.03 -24.23 -2.00
CA GLU A 437 35.11 -24.75 -1.17
C GLU A 437 36.42 -24.68 -1.94
N ALA A 438 37.46 -24.14 -1.31
CA ALA A 438 38.82 -24.21 -1.81
C ALA A 438 39.79 -24.27 -0.63
N ALA A 439 40.79 -25.16 -0.71
CA ALA A 439 41.81 -25.33 0.32
C ALA A 439 41.25 -25.55 1.75
N GLY A 440 40.11 -26.23 1.88
CA GLY A 440 39.45 -26.51 3.17
C GLY A 440 38.71 -25.32 3.78
N GLU A 441 38.52 -24.22 3.04
CA GLU A 441 37.77 -23.05 3.48
C GLU A 441 36.51 -22.84 2.63
N VAL A 442 35.40 -22.47 3.30
CA VAL A 442 34.18 -22.02 2.64
C VAL A 442 34.34 -20.55 2.26
N ARG A 443 34.42 -20.27 0.96
CA ARG A 443 34.64 -18.94 0.39
C ARG A 443 33.42 -18.46 -0.37
N GLN A 444 33.33 -17.16 -0.60
CA GLN A 444 32.21 -16.52 -1.30
C GLN A 444 32.64 -16.08 -2.68
N ALA A 445 31.75 -16.20 -3.66
CA ALA A 445 31.98 -15.75 -5.02
C ALA A 445 30.80 -14.92 -5.52
N VAL A 446 31.08 -13.97 -6.41
CA VAL A 446 30.09 -13.11 -7.05
C VAL A 446 30.25 -13.14 -8.57
N SER A 447 29.12 -13.09 -9.28
CA SER A 447 29.07 -13.04 -10.75
C SER A 447 27.82 -12.29 -11.21
N VAL A 448 27.89 -11.64 -12.37
CA VAL A 448 26.71 -11.03 -13.00
C VAL A 448 26.17 -12.00 -14.05
N VAL A 449 24.92 -12.40 -13.90
CA VAL A 449 24.24 -13.35 -14.80
C VAL A 449 23.61 -12.61 -15.97
N LYS A 450 23.08 -11.41 -15.70
CA LYS A 450 22.32 -10.61 -16.66
C LYS A 450 22.50 -9.13 -16.32
N LYS A 451 22.66 -8.31 -17.35
CA LYS A 451 22.48 -6.85 -17.30
C LYS A 451 21.83 -6.44 -18.63
N ARG A 452 20.60 -5.89 -18.61
CA ARG A 452 19.88 -5.50 -19.84
C ARG A 452 20.50 -4.28 -20.52
N SER A 453 21.05 -3.36 -19.74
CA SER A 453 21.68 -2.11 -20.18
C SER A 453 23.20 -2.22 -20.10
N GLY A 454 23.90 -1.91 -21.19
CA GLY A 454 25.36 -1.92 -21.22
C GLY A 454 26.00 -3.31 -21.15
N ARG A 455 27.32 -3.34 -20.91
CA ARG A 455 28.11 -4.58 -20.81
C ARG A 455 28.30 -4.95 -19.33
N HIS A 456 28.50 -6.23 -19.06
CA HIS A 456 28.97 -6.72 -17.76
C HIS A 456 30.08 -7.75 -17.97
N GLU A 457 30.88 -7.99 -16.93
CA GLU A 457 31.89 -9.03 -16.96
C GLU A 457 31.23 -10.42 -16.87
N ARG A 458 31.77 -11.38 -17.64
CA ARG A 458 31.25 -12.76 -17.70
C ARG A 458 32.08 -13.74 -16.84
N THR A 459 32.80 -13.22 -15.86
CA THR A 459 33.67 -14.01 -14.97
C THR A 459 33.04 -14.15 -13.59
N ILE A 460 33.66 -15.00 -12.78
CA ILE A 460 33.36 -15.16 -11.37
C ILE A 460 34.53 -14.56 -10.59
N ARG A 461 34.24 -13.81 -9.54
CA ARG A 461 35.26 -13.22 -8.66
C ARG A 461 35.01 -13.65 -7.23
N GLU A 462 36.07 -13.85 -6.46
CA GLU A 462 35.95 -14.07 -5.03
C GLU A 462 35.45 -12.78 -4.34
N LEU A 463 34.54 -12.93 -3.39
CA LEU A 463 34.03 -11.86 -2.52
C LEU A 463 34.49 -12.14 -1.09
N LYS A 464 34.99 -11.12 -0.39
CA LYS A 464 35.38 -11.23 1.02
C LYS A 464 34.73 -10.12 1.83
N LEU A 465 34.12 -10.51 2.96
CA LEU A 465 33.47 -9.62 3.92
C LEU A 465 34.28 -9.65 5.22
N ASP A 466 35.23 -8.73 5.35
CA ASP A 466 36.22 -8.73 6.43
C ASP A 466 36.69 -7.30 6.69
N GLY A 467 36.11 -6.65 7.71
CA GLY A 467 36.28 -5.22 7.99
C GLY A 467 35.81 -4.28 6.86
N GLY A 468 35.24 -4.84 5.79
CA GLY A 468 34.94 -4.17 4.53
C GLY A 468 34.54 -5.19 3.46
N ILE A 469 34.10 -4.69 2.31
CA ILE A 469 33.77 -5.51 1.13
C ILE A 469 34.96 -5.47 0.16
N ARG A 470 35.49 -6.64 -0.19
CA ARG A 470 36.57 -6.78 -1.18
C ARG A 470 36.18 -7.77 -2.27
N VAL A 471 36.52 -7.45 -3.52
CA VAL A 471 36.31 -8.33 -4.67
C VAL A 471 37.65 -8.64 -5.31
N GLY A 472 37.95 -9.93 -5.46
CA GLY A 472 39.22 -10.43 -5.95
C GLY A 472 39.36 -10.38 -7.48
N ALA A 473 40.45 -10.99 -7.96
CA ALA A 473 40.69 -11.22 -9.37
C ALA A 473 39.68 -12.22 -9.97
N PRO A 474 39.49 -12.22 -11.30
CA PRO A 474 38.68 -13.25 -11.97
C PRO A 474 39.22 -14.65 -11.73
N LEU A 475 38.38 -15.54 -11.20
CA LEU A 475 38.67 -16.95 -11.01
C LEU A 475 38.48 -17.69 -12.34
N LYS A 476 39.58 -17.95 -13.05
CA LYS A 476 39.55 -18.61 -14.37
C LYS A 476 39.48 -20.14 -14.30
N GLU A 477 39.88 -20.73 -13.19
CA GLU A 477 40.02 -22.19 -13.01
C GLU A 477 38.85 -22.76 -12.18
N PHE A 478 37.65 -22.24 -12.44
CA PHE A 478 36.42 -22.60 -11.74
C PHE A 478 35.60 -23.56 -12.60
N ARG A 479 35.25 -24.73 -12.07
CA ARG A 479 34.42 -25.74 -12.74
C ARG A 479 33.14 -26.01 -11.95
N GLY A 480 32.14 -26.62 -12.58
CA GLY A 480 30.87 -26.96 -11.90
C GLY A 480 29.96 -25.78 -11.55
N VAL A 481 30.21 -24.58 -12.09
CA VAL A 481 29.41 -23.36 -11.84
C VAL A 481 27.93 -23.56 -12.17
N LEU A 482 27.66 -24.21 -13.31
CA LEU A 482 26.29 -24.46 -13.78
C LEU A 482 25.67 -25.70 -13.15
N THR A 483 26.47 -26.58 -12.53
CA THR A 483 25.99 -27.81 -11.88
C THR A 483 25.58 -27.58 -10.42
N GLY A 484 25.78 -26.36 -9.88
CA GLY A 484 25.38 -25.97 -8.52
C GLY A 484 26.37 -26.36 -7.41
N THR A 485 27.43 -27.08 -7.75
CA THR A 485 28.52 -27.49 -6.86
C THR A 485 29.85 -27.01 -7.44
N PRO A 486 30.17 -25.72 -7.31
CA PRO A 486 31.40 -25.17 -7.85
C PRO A 486 32.64 -25.75 -7.16
N THR A 487 33.63 -26.17 -7.95
CA THR A 487 34.97 -26.54 -7.47
C THR A 487 36.01 -25.63 -8.11
N TYR A 488 36.97 -25.17 -7.30
CA TYR A 488 38.11 -24.40 -7.79
C TYR A 488 39.33 -25.32 -7.90
N ASP A 489 39.81 -25.56 -9.13
CA ASP A 489 40.92 -26.47 -9.41
C ASP A 489 42.27 -25.72 -9.53
N GLY A 490 42.30 -24.43 -9.20
CA GLY A 490 43.41 -23.55 -9.49
C GLY A 490 44.42 -23.31 -8.37
N GLU A 491 45.53 -22.64 -8.69
CA GLU A 491 46.59 -22.36 -7.72
C GLU A 491 46.13 -21.34 -6.64
N SER A 492 46.43 -21.64 -5.37
CA SER A 492 46.01 -20.84 -4.20
C SER A 492 46.42 -19.36 -4.23
N GLY A 493 47.40 -18.97 -5.06
CA GLY A 493 47.88 -17.59 -5.18
C GLY A 493 46.92 -16.61 -5.88
N THR A 494 45.90 -17.12 -6.58
CA THR A 494 44.84 -16.30 -7.20
C THR A 494 43.69 -15.97 -6.23
N LEU A 495 43.63 -16.68 -5.11
CA LEU A 495 42.64 -16.49 -4.05
C LEU A 495 43.12 -15.39 -3.08
N MET A 496 42.18 -14.67 -2.48
CA MET A 496 42.47 -13.68 -1.45
C MET A 496 43.01 -14.38 -0.19
N GLY A 497 44.21 -13.98 0.26
CA GLY A 497 44.83 -14.50 1.47
C GLY A 497 44.21 -13.95 2.78
N PRO A 498 44.58 -14.52 3.94
CA PRO A 498 44.11 -14.07 5.25
C PRO A 498 44.68 -12.71 5.73
N GLY A 499 45.36 -11.93 4.89
CA GLY A 499 45.93 -10.66 5.34
C GLY A 499 46.70 -9.83 4.31
N ASN A 500 46.33 -9.82 3.03
CA ASN A 500 46.93 -8.83 2.12
C ASN A 500 46.33 -7.45 2.43
N VAL A 501 47.06 -6.74 3.30
CA VAL A 501 47.06 -5.29 3.54
C VAL A 501 47.57 -4.58 2.30
#